data_AF-A0A2P4QT73-F1
#
_entry.id   AF-A0A2P4QT73-F1
#
_cell.length_a   1.000
_cell.length_b   1.000
_cell.length_c   1.000
_cell.angle_alpha   90.00
_cell.angle_beta   90.00
_cell.angle_gamma   90.00
#
_symmetry.space_group_name_H-M   'P 1'
#
loop_
_entity.id
_entity.type
_entity.pdbx_description
1 polymer ?
#
loop_
_entity_poly.entity_id
_entity_poly.type
_entity_poly.pdbx_seq_one_letter_code
_entity_poly.pdbx_strand_id
1 'polypeptide(L)' 'MLEIICGNVPFSDKDYDIHLALKICKGERPPIPEYTPEPYAALIERCWDPIPTKRPTAQELYRQI' A
#
# COMPACT_ATOMS: atom_id res chain seq x y z
N MET A 1 -6.96 -0.49 -0.36
CA MET A 1 -6.87 -1.70 -1.20
C MET A 1 -6.36 -2.90 -0.44
N LEU A 2 -5.17 -2.84 0.17
CA LEU A 2 -4.62 -3.98 0.89
C LEU A 2 -5.56 -4.52 1.98
N GLU A 3 -6.24 -3.64 2.73
CA GLU A 3 -7.29 -4.05 3.70
C GLU A 3 -8.41 -4.88 3.09
N ILE A 4 -8.85 -4.51 1.88
CA ILE A 4 -9.93 -5.21 1.17
C ILE A 4 -9.47 -6.59 0.72
N ILE A 5 -8.20 -6.71 0.29
CA ILE A 5 -7.61 -7.96 -0.20
C ILE A 5 -7.33 -8.91 0.97
N CYS A 6 -6.75 -8.40 2.05
CA CYS A 6 -6.36 -9.19 3.21
C CYS A 6 -7.51 -9.46 4.18
N GLY A 7 -8.58 -8.66 4.13
CA GLY A 7 -9.66 -8.67 5.12
C GLY A 7 -9.25 -8.19 6.51
N ASN A 8 -8.04 -7.64 6.66
CA ASN A 8 -7.45 -7.20 7.93
C ASN A 8 -6.70 -5.88 7.74
N VAL A 9 -6.49 -5.15 8.84
CA VAL A 9 -5.72 -3.91 8.86
C VAL A 9 -4.22 -4.18 8.58
N PRO A 10 -3.55 -3.38 7.74
CA PRO A 10 -2.12 -3.49 7.50
C PRO A 10 -1.34 -3.25 8.78
N PHE A 11 -0.30 -4.05 9.01
CA PHE A 11 0.47 -4.03 10.25
C PHE A 11 -0.36 -4.40 11.50
N SER A 12 -1.36 -5.27 11.35
CA SER A 12 -2.16 -5.79 12.49
C SER A 12 -1.33 -6.46 13.58
N ASP A 13 -0.10 -6.86 13.28
CA ASP A 13 0.88 -7.46 14.18
C ASP A 13 1.76 -6.44 14.92
N LYS A 14 1.59 -5.14 14.67
CA LYS A 14 2.42 -4.06 15.23
C LYS A 14 1.58 -3.05 16.02
N ASP A 15 2.23 -2.41 16.98
CA ASP A 15 1.65 -1.26 17.69
C ASP A 15 1.61 -0.02 16.78
N TYR A 16 0.49 0.71 16.85
CA TYR A 16 0.24 1.91 16.04
C TYR A 16 0.84 3.13 16.74
N ASP A 17 2.17 3.16 16.83
CA ASP A 17 2.94 4.15 17.56
C ASP A 17 3.90 4.95 16.65
N ILE A 18 4.69 5.84 17.27
CA ILE A 18 5.67 6.66 16.55
C ILE A 18 6.78 5.81 15.92
N HIS A 19 7.10 4.63 16.47
CA HIS A 19 8.12 3.75 15.90
C HIS A 19 7.64 3.16 14.58
N LEU A 20 6.38 2.72 14.50
CA LEU A 20 5.78 2.27 13.25
C LEU A 20 5.75 3.40 12.21
N ALA A 21 5.33 4.60 12.60
CA ALA A 21 5.33 5.77 11.71
C ALA A 21 6.73 6.06 11.14
N LEU A 22 7.78 6.02 11.98
CA LEU A 22 9.17 6.21 11.54
C LEU A 22 9.65 5.10 10.59
N LYS A 23 9.26 3.85 10.81
CA LYS A 23 9.59 2.75 9.88
C LYS A 23 8.91 2.94 8.52
N ILE A 24 7.66 3.37 8.49
CA ILE A 24 6.92 3.68 7.25
C ILE A 24 7.60 4.83 6.49
N CYS A 25 8.01 5.89 7.20
CA CYS A 25 8.79 7.00 6.62
C CYS A 25 10.14 6.54 6.05
N LYS A 26 10.75 5.49 6.63
CA LYS A 26 11.98 4.85 6.13
C LYS A 26 11.74 3.86 4.98
N GLY A 27 10.50 3.69 4.54
CA GLY A 27 10.16 2.84 3.39
C GLY A 27 9.57 1.48 3.76
N GLU A 28 9.34 1.18 5.04
CA GLU A 28 8.61 -0.04 5.39
C GLU A 28 7.21 0.00 4.79
N ARG A 29 6.79 -1.11 4.18
CA ARG A 29 5.48 -1.32 3.58
C ARG A 29 4.90 -2.64 4.07
N PRO A 30 3.57 -2.74 4.22
CA PRO A 30 2.94 -3.99 4.59
C PRO A 30 3.07 -5.00 3.43
N PRO A 31 3.21 -6.31 3.72
CA PRO A 31 3.38 -7.32 2.69
C PRO A 31 2.13 -7.44 1.80
N ILE A 32 2.34 -7.60 0.50
CA ILE A 32 1.28 -7.93 -0.46
C ILE A 32 1.15 -9.45 -0.48
N PRO A 33 -0.04 -10.03 -0.21
CA PRO A 33 -0.22 -11.47 -0.26
C PRO A 33 0.01 -12.02 -1.66
N GLU A 34 0.63 -13.20 -1.78
CA GLU A 34 0.94 -13.83 -3.07
C GLU A 34 -0.30 -14.15 -3.92
N TYR A 35 -1.47 -14.32 -3.28
CA TYR A 35 -2.74 -14.53 -3.99
C TYR A 35 -3.32 -13.25 -4.60
N THR A 36 -2.69 -12.09 -4.38
CA THR A 36 -3.15 -10.81 -4.95
C THR A 36 -2.95 -10.83 -6.46
N PRO A 37 -3.99 -10.60 -7.28
CA PRO A 37 -3.82 -10.53 -8.73
C PRO A 37 -2.80 -9.43 -9.10
N GLU A 38 -1.93 -9.76 -10.05
CA GLU A 38 -0.80 -8.90 -10.45
C GLU A 38 -1.18 -7.43 -10.73
N PRO A 39 -2.30 -7.12 -11.43
CA PRO A 39 -2.68 -5.73 -11.67
C PRO A 39 -2.95 -4.94 -10.38
N TYR A 40 -3.49 -5.59 -9.35
CA TYR A 40 -3.73 -4.96 -8.05
C TYR A 40 -2.46 -4.86 -7.22
N ALA A 41 -1.56 -5.84 -7.29
CA ALA A 41 -0.26 -5.77 -6.63
C ALA A 41 0.57 -4.60 -7.19
N ALA A 42 0.71 -4.51 -8.51
CA ALA A 42 1.39 -3.41 -9.19
C ALA A 42 0.74 -2.06 -8.87
N LEU A 43 -0.59 -2.02 -8.75
CA LEU A 43 -1.29 -0.79 -8.39
C LEU A 43 -1.05 -0.36 -6.93
N ILE A 44 -1.12 -1.30 -5.97
CA ILE A 44 -0.74 -1.05 -4.57
C ILE A 44 0.69 -0.50 -4.53
N GLU A 45 1.59 -1.09 -5.33
CA GLU A 45 2.97 -0.67 -5.40
C GLU A 45 3.17 0.75 -5.92
N ARG A 46 2.40 1.15 -6.93
CA ARG A 46 2.44 2.52 -7.46
C ARG A 46 1.86 3.53 -6.46
N CYS A 47 0.82 3.16 -5.73
CA CYS A 47 0.14 4.06 -4.78
C CYS A 47 1.04 4.49 -3.61
N TRP A 48 2.00 3.67 -3.20
CA TRP A 48 2.88 3.95 -2.06
C TRP A 48 4.33 4.29 -2.45
N ASP A 49 4.55 4.70 -3.72
CA ASP A 49 5.87 5.05 -4.27
C ASP A 49 6.57 6.08 -3.35
N PRO A 50 7.87 5.89 -3.05
CA PRO A 50 8.62 6.82 -2.20
C PRO A 50 8.65 8.25 -2.75
N ILE A 51 8.58 8.42 -4.08
CA ILE A 51 8.54 9.71 -4.77
C ILE A 51 7.07 10.11 -4.94
N PRO A 52 6.58 11.16 -4.25
CA PRO A 52 5.17 11.54 -4.27
C PRO A 52 4.61 11.80 -5.67
N THR A 53 5.42 12.37 -6.58
CA THR A 53 5.00 12.68 -7.95
C THR A 53 4.82 11.46 -8.85
N LYS A 54 5.30 10.28 -8.45
CA LYS A 54 5.10 9.01 -9.17
C LYS A 54 3.80 8.30 -8.78
N ARG A 55 3.15 8.74 -7.71
CA ARG A 55 1.91 8.14 -7.24
C ARG A 55 0.77 8.52 -8.19
N PRO A 56 -0.11 7.57 -8.53
CA PRO A 56 -1.27 7.87 -9.36
C PRO A 56 -2.26 8.75 -8.59
N THR A 57 -2.88 9.68 -9.31
CA THR A 57 -4.04 10.43 -8.84
C THR A 57 -5.29 9.56 -8.85
N ALA A 58 -6.27 9.88 -8.01
CA ALA A 58 -7.56 9.17 -8.02
C ALA A 58 -8.24 9.20 -9.40
N GLN A 59 -8.06 10.27 -10.17
CA GLN A 59 -8.60 10.38 -11.54
C GLN A 59 -7.89 9.46 -12.54
N GLU A 60 -6.58 9.26 -12.42
CA GLU A 60 -5.85 8.26 -13.21
C GLU A 60 -6.29 6.84 -12.86
N LEU A 61 -6.55 6.56 -11.58
CA LEU A 61 -7.04 5.26 -11.13
C LEU A 61 -8.43 4.97 -11.67
N TYR A 62 -9.36 5.92 -11.57
CA TYR A 62 -10.71 5.77 -12.07
C TYR A 62 -10.77 5.46 -13.58
N ARG A 63 -9.81 5.97 -14.36
CA ARG A 63 -9.71 5.70 -15.80
C ARG A 63 -9.11 4.33 -16.15
N GLN A 64 -8.52 3.65 -15.17
CA GLN A 64 -7.89 2.33 -15.32
C GLN A 64 -8.78 1.18 -14.83
N ILE A 65 -9.93 1.51 -14.20
CA ILE A 65 -10.90 0.56 -13.65
C ILE A 65 -12.10 0.47 -14.61
#